data_AF-A0A920LDL5-F1
#
_entry.id   AF-A0A920LDL5-F1
#
_cell.length_a   1.000
_cell.length_b   1.000
_cell.length_c   1.000
_cell.angle_alpha   90.00
_cell.angle_beta   90.00
_cell.angle_gamma   90.00
#
_symmetry.space_group_name_H-M   'P 1'
#
loop_
_entity.id
_entity.type
_entity.pdbx_description
1 polymer ?
#
loop_
_entity_poly.entity_id
_entity_poly.type
_entity_poly.pdbx_seq_one_letter_code
_entity_poly.pdbx_strand_id
1 'polypeptide(L)'
;MKVLDRYILNSYLTKFLSFFVIIMVVFIFQTIWMFIDDLAGKELDAEILFKFIIFYCPKLIPLVLPLTVLLASIMTFGDLAENYEFAAIKSSGISLFRSMKSLLIFNTVLCFCVFFISNNLIPFSEFKSYNLRKNLAKVKPTLAITEGIFNNLGNMNIKVDDKYGIDNNKLNDVIIHKTNKYNDNLTVIKSKSGQLVFDESLDVLNINLNDGYRYEEILTEGNNNKEFKPHTTIKFDKHTIVFDLKKFYEVDFSEEKYNNTFRMQNIKQLKFSVDSLEKKLTQQYQNFSESFYKRTGIYSFQTSYKGSGNIDKININNHNTILNDFEDRYKIPILKSIQRNIENQRVTLSTQKTNFFVRNKLINLHKLSYYEKFAISLSPLILFILGSSLGAIIRKGGFGYPVVFALMVFLIYHFIGTFSKNAAEDGTISATFGSIISTLVIFPLSIYLFRRASQDKEIFNIEFFSSKIVSFFKLKK
;
A
#
# COMPACT_ATOMS: atom_id res chain seq x y z
N MET A 1 21.32 28.71 -28.08
CA MET A 1 20.35 29.30 -27.14
C MET A 1 20.56 30.79 -27.08
N LYS A 2 19.50 31.62 -27.00
CA LYS A 2 19.66 33.06 -26.77
C LYS A 2 20.14 33.32 -25.33
N VAL A 3 20.71 34.50 -25.07
CA VAL A 3 21.27 34.85 -23.74
C VAL A 3 20.21 34.77 -22.64
N LEU A 4 19.01 35.33 -22.88
CA LEU A 4 17.88 35.26 -21.94
C LEU A 4 17.47 33.82 -21.63
N ASP A 5 17.36 32.97 -22.66
CA ASP A 5 16.98 31.56 -22.51
C ASP A 5 17.98 30.80 -21.61
N ARG A 6 19.28 31.13 -21.74
CA ARG A 6 20.37 30.54 -20.94
C ARG A 6 20.35 31.05 -19.51
N TYR A 7 20.14 32.35 -19.31
CA TYR A 7 20.06 32.96 -17.97
C TYR A 7 18.92 32.35 -17.14
N ILE A 8 17.71 32.30 -17.71
CA ILE A 8 16.54 31.73 -17.03
C ILE A 8 16.74 30.23 -16.79
N LEU A 9 17.27 29.49 -17.77
CA LEU A 9 17.54 28.06 -17.60
C LEU A 9 18.56 27.79 -16.48
N ASN A 10 19.64 28.57 -16.40
CA ASN A 10 20.65 28.38 -15.37
C ASN A 10 20.09 28.69 -13.97
N SER A 11 19.33 29.78 -13.82
CA SER A 11 18.63 30.11 -12.57
C SER A 11 17.69 28.98 -12.14
N TYR A 12 16.93 28.42 -13.10
CA TYR A 12 16.04 27.29 -12.85
C TYR A 12 16.77 26.01 -12.45
N LEU A 13 17.80 25.62 -13.19
CA LEU A 13 18.53 24.38 -12.92
C LEU A 13 19.23 24.41 -11.57
N THR A 14 19.83 25.55 -11.20
CA THR A 14 20.46 25.70 -9.87
C THR A 14 19.43 25.52 -8.75
N LYS A 15 18.26 26.17 -8.85
CA LYS A 15 17.18 26.02 -7.86
C LYS A 15 16.60 24.60 -7.85
N PHE A 16 16.36 24.04 -9.03
CA PHE A 16 15.86 22.68 -9.20
C PHE A 16 16.78 21.65 -8.55
N LEU A 17 18.08 21.68 -8.83
CA LEU A 17 19.04 20.73 -8.26
C LEU A 17 19.16 20.90 -6.74
N SER A 18 19.21 22.14 -6.24
CA SER A 18 19.25 22.40 -4.79
C SER A 18 18.02 21.83 -4.09
N PHE A 19 16.82 22.14 -4.57
CA PHE A 19 15.59 21.59 -3.97
C PHE A 19 15.50 20.07 -4.14
N PHE A 20 15.89 19.53 -5.30
CA PHE A 20 15.86 18.10 -5.55
C PHE A 20 16.70 17.34 -4.53
N VAL A 21 17.95 17.76 -4.32
CA VAL A 21 18.88 17.12 -3.38
C VAL A 21 18.35 17.21 -1.95
N ILE A 22 17.93 18.41 -1.51
CA ILE A 22 17.42 18.61 -0.15
C ILE A 22 16.19 17.72 0.11
N ILE A 23 15.20 17.76 -0.79
CA ILE A 23 13.96 17.00 -0.61
C ILE A 23 14.25 15.49 -0.73
N MET A 24 15.11 15.07 -1.66
CA MET A 24 15.49 13.66 -1.79
C MET A 24 16.14 13.12 -0.51
N VAL A 25 17.04 13.89 0.11
CA VAL A 25 17.66 13.51 1.40
C VAL A 25 16.61 13.40 2.50
N VAL A 26 15.66 14.33 2.60
CA VAL A 26 14.55 14.26 3.56
C VAL A 26 13.73 12.98 3.36
N PHE A 27 13.39 12.62 2.13
CA PHE A 27 12.65 11.38 1.84
C PHE A 27 13.46 10.11 2.10
N ILE A 28 14.79 10.15 1.94
CA ILE A 28 15.67 9.03 2.32
C ILE A 28 15.65 8.84 3.84
N PHE A 29 15.80 9.91 4.63
CA PHE A 29 15.71 9.82 6.09
C PHE A 29 14.34 9.34 6.55
N GLN A 30 13.26 9.84 5.95
CA GLN A 30 11.90 9.35 6.19
C GLN A 30 11.79 7.85 5.89
N THR A 31 12.42 7.38 4.81
CA THR A 31 12.42 5.97 4.43
C THR A 31 13.17 5.11 5.46
N ILE A 32 14.34 5.55 5.91
CA ILE A 32 15.11 4.86 6.95
C ILE A 32 14.28 4.76 8.23
N TRP A 33 13.64 5.86 8.64
CA TRP A 33 12.76 5.88 9.81
C TRP A 33 11.58 4.92 9.67
N MET A 34 10.92 4.91 8.51
CA MET A 34 9.79 4.02 8.24
C MET A 34 10.18 2.53 8.31
N PHE A 35 11.45 2.20 8.05
CA PHE A 35 11.97 0.85 8.11
C PHE A 35 12.89 0.62 9.31
N ILE A 36 12.83 1.47 10.35
CA ILE A 36 13.72 1.33 11.50
C ILE A 36 13.55 -0.03 12.19
N ASP A 37 12.33 -0.53 12.32
CA ASP A 37 12.05 -1.86 12.92
C ASP A 37 12.62 -3.01 12.06
N ASP A 38 12.67 -2.82 10.74
CA ASP A 38 13.21 -3.80 9.80
C ASP A 38 14.76 -3.78 9.78
N LEU A 39 15.40 -2.70 10.24
CA LEU A 39 16.84 -2.42 10.09
C LEU A 39 17.61 -2.35 11.41
N ALA A 40 17.01 -1.83 12.48
CA ALA A 40 17.65 -1.61 13.78
C ALA A 40 17.82 -2.93 14.55
N GLY A 41 18.90 -3.01 15.33
CA GLY A 41 19.21 -4.20 16.16
C GLY A 41 19.63 -5.43 15.37
N LYS A 42 19.66 -5.35 14.03
CA LYS A 42 20.28 -6.35 13.16
C LYS A 42 21.67 -5.81 12.86
N GLU A 43 22.72 -6.57 13.17
CA GLU A 43 24.12 -6.24 12.81
C GLU A 43 24.28 -6.32 11.28
N LEU A 44 23.59 -5.43 10.57
CA LEU A 44 23.58 -5.38 9.13
C LEU A 44 24.88 -4.75 8.67
N ASP A 45 25.53 -5.41 7.73
CA ASP A 45 26.64 -4.81 7.01
C ASP A 45 26.17 -3.51 6.35
N ALA A 46 26.99 -2.46 6.47
CA ALA A 46 26.71 -1.14 5.89
C ALA A 46 26.48 -1.23 4.37
N GLU A 47 27.11 -2.21 3.70
CA GLU A 47 26.89 -2.50 2.29
C GLU A 47 25.43 -2.89 1.99
N ILE A 48 24.79 -3.69 2.85
CA ILE A 48 23.41 -4.14 2.65
C ILE A 48 22.44 -2.97 2.82
N LEU A 49 22.67 -2.13 3.82
CA LEU A 49 21.91 -0.89 4.03
C LEU A 49 22.03 0.05 2.83
N PHE A 50 23.24 0.23 2.31
CA PHE A 50 23.47 1.07 1.15
C PHE A 50 22.78 0.53 -0.12
N LYS A 51 22.87 -0.79 -0.37
CA LYS A 51 22.13 -1.47 -1.45
C LYS A 51 20.61 -1.27 -1.32
N PHE A 52 20.07 -1.41 -0.11
CA PHE A 52 18.65 -1.18 0.14
C PHE A 52 18.22 0.23 -0.22
N ILE A 53 18.96 1.25 0.24
CA ILE A 53 18.66 2.66 -0.06
C ILE A 53 18.74 2.91 -1.58
N ILE A 54 19.78 2.43 -2.26
CA ILE A 54 19.91 2.60 -3.72
C ILE A 54 18.74 1.98 -4.48
N PHE A 55 18.30 0.76 -4.10
CA PHE A 55 17.16 0.13 -4.75
C PHE A 55 15.82 0.79 -4.38
N TYR A 56 15.74 1.50 -3.25
CA TYR A 56 14.52 2.22 -2.89
C TYR A 56 14.43 3.61 -3.53
N CYS A 57 15.56 4.28 -3.77
CA CYS A 57 15.64 5.64 -4.31
C CYS A 57 14.78 5.90 -5.57
N PRO A 58 14.77 5.03 -6.61
CA PRO A 58 13.96 5.25 -7.81
C PRO A 58 12.46 5.44 -7.52
N LYS A 59 11.95 4.81 -6.46
CA LYS A 59 10.55 4.93 -6.03
C LYS A 59 10.23 6.29 -5.40
N LEU A 60 11.24 6.96 -4.85
CA LEU A 60 11.10 8.30 -4.26
C LEU A 60 11.03 9.40 -5.31
N ILE A 61 11.65 9.20 -6.48
CA ILE A 61 11.73 10.22 -7.54
C ILE A 61 10.33 10.75 -7.94
N PRO A 62 9.31 9.91 -8.22
CA PRO A 62 7.95 10.38 -8.50
C PRO A 62 7.29 11.22 -7.39
N LEU A 63 7.73 11.08 -6.14
CA LEU A 63 7.19 11.81 -5.00
C LEU A 63 7.88 13.17 -4.85
N VAL A 64 9.21 13.19 -5.05
CA VAL A 64 10.08 14.36 -4.86
C VAL A 64 10.02 15.34 -6.03
N LEU A 65 10.00 14.81 -7.25
CA LEU A 65 10.18 15.60 -8.47
C LEU A 65 9.03 16.58 -8.77
N PRO A 66 7.74 16.24 -8.58
CA PRO A 66 6.64 17.18 -8.79
C PRO A 66 6.73 18.41 -7.87
N LEU A 67 7.07 18.21 -6.59
CA LEU A 67 7.27 19.28 -5.62
C LEU A 67 8.49 20.14 -5.97
N THR A 68 9.60 19.49 -6.34
CA THR A 68 10.84 20.16 -6.73
C THR A 68 10.62 21.10 -7.92
N VAL A 69 9.94 20.60 -8.96
CA VAL A 69 9.64 21.39 -10.16
C VAL A 69 8.75 22.58 -9.80
N LEU A 70 7.72 22.36 -8.98
CA LEU A 70 6.81 23.43 -8.56
C LEU A 70 7.57 24.54 -7.81
N LEU A 71 8.39 24.17 -6.82
CA LEU A 71 9.18 25.12 -6.03
C LEU A 71 10.21 25.86 -6.89
N ALA A 72 10.98 25.14 -7.72
CA ALA A 72 11.98 25.73 -8.59
C ALA A 72 11.34 26.71 -9.60
N SER A 73 10.17 26.38 -10.15
CA SER A 73 9.42 27.25 -11.06
C SER A 73 8.89 28.50 -10.36
N ILE A 74 8.29 28.35 -9.19
CA ILE A 74 7.76 29.50 -8.44
C ILE A 74 8.91 30.43 -8.04
N MET A 75 10.03 29.88 -7.55
CA MET A 75 11.20 30.67 -7.17
C MET A 75 11.90 31.33 -8.34
N THR A 76 11.98 30.69 -9.49
CA THR A 76 12.57 31.33 -10.67
C THR A 76 11.77 32.51 -11.17
N PHE A 77 10.47 32.33 -11.39
CA PHE A 77 9.64 33.42 -11.90
C PHE A 77 9.29 34.45 -10.83
N GLY A 78 9.25 34.03 -9.55
CA GLY A 78 9.11 34.92 -8.40
C GLY A 78 10.29 35.87 -8.27
N ASP A 79 11.53 35.37 -8.29
CA ASP A 79 12.73 36.21 -8.21
C ASP A 79 12.82 37.18 -9.40
N LEU A 80 12.50 36.71 -10.61
CA LEU A 80 12.45 37.57 -11.80
C LEU A 80 11.39 38.67 -11.64
N ALA A 81 10.26 38.38 -11.00
CA ALA A 81 9.18 39.32 -10.77
C ALA A 81 9.51 40.33 -9.66
N GLU A 82 10.15 39.88 -8.58
CA GLU A 82 10.56 40.71 -7.43
C GLU A 82 11.67 41.70 -7.83
N ASN A 83 12.65 41.26 -8.63
CA ASN A 83 13.73 42.10 -9.13
C ASN A 83 13.35 42.97 -10.34
N TYR A 84 12.06 43.05 -10.70
CA TYR A 84 11.55 43.76 -11.88
C TYR A 84 12.14 43.32 -13.24
N GLU A 85 12.94 42.25 -13.29
CA GLU A 85 13.49 41.69 -14.54
C GLU A 85 12.37 41.18 -15.45
N PHE A 86 11.34 40.56 -14.87
CA PHE A 86 10.20 40.06 -15.61
C PHE A 86 9.39 41.19 -16.28
N ALA A 87 9.26 42.34 -15.61
CA ALA A 87 8.60 43.51 -16.17
C ALA A 87 9.42 44.08 -17.35
N ALA A 88 10.74 44.19 -17.21
CA ALA A 88 11.63 44.66 -18.28
C ALA A 88 11.59 43.75 -19.53
N ILE A 89 11.54 42.43 -19.34
CA ILE A 89 11.39 41.45 -20.43
C ILE A 89 10.09 41.69 -21.20
N LYS A 90 8.96 41.87 -20.49
CA LYS A 90 7.66 42.14 -21.11
C LYS A 90 7.60 43.48 -21.84
N SER A 91 8.15 44.54 -21.25
CA SER A 91 8.24 45.87 -21.89
C SER A 91 9.07 45.85 -23.17
N SER A 92 10.00 44.91 -23.30
CA SER A 92 10.78 44.67 -24.52
C SER A 92 10.01 43.87 -25.60
N GLY A 93 8.70 43.64 -25.42
CA GLY A 93 7.84 42.91 -26.34
C GLY A 93 7.96 41.39 -26.26
N ILE A 94 8.68 40.84 -25.28
CA ILE A 94 8.86 39.39 -25.13
C ILE A 94 7.71 38.82 -24.29
N SER A 95 6.94 37.90 -24.87
CA SER A 95 5.83 37.24 -24.16
C SER A 95 6.31 36.28 -23.06
N LEU A 96 5.46 36.03 -22.06
CA LEU A 96 5.72 35.06 -20.98
C LEU A 96 5.93 33.64 -21.53
N PHE A 97 5.19 33.26 -22.57
CA PHE A 97 5.42 31.95 -23.23
C PHE A 97 6.82 31.86 -23.85
N ARG A 98 7.33 32.96 -24.42
CA ARG A 98 8.66 32.99 -25.03
C ARG A 98 9.77 32.85 -23.99
N SER A 99 9.65 33.53 -22.85
CA SER A 99 10.64 33.42 -21.76
C SER A 99 10.66 32.04 -21.10
N MET A 100 9.53 31.34 -21.09
CA MET A 100 9.40 29.97 -20.56
C MET A 100 9.86 28.87 -21.52
N LYS A 101 10.13 29.18 -22.80
CA LYS A 101 10.35 28.15 -23.83
C LYS A 101 11.47 27.17 -23.50
N SER A 102 12.62 27.64 -23.00
CA SER A 102 13.75 26.77 -22.65
C SER A 102 13.39 25.81 -21.51
N LEU A 103 12.64 26.31 -20.52
CA LEU A 103 12.19 25.52 -19.38
C LEU A 103 11.09 24.52 -19.75
N LEU A 104 10.20 24.87 -20.69
CA LEU A 104 9.21 23.94 -21.24
C LEU A 104 9.87 22.76 -21.94
N ILE A 105 10.91 23.02 -22.75
CA ILE A 105 11.69 21.97 -23.41
C ILE A 105 12.35 21.07 -22.35
N PHE A 106 13.00 21.66 -21.34
CA PHE A 106 13.62 20.90 -20.24
C PHE A 106 12.61 20.01 -19.52
N ASN A 107 11.46 20.56 -19.10
CA ASN A 107 10.43 19.79 -18.38
C ASN A 107 9.76 18.73 -19.26
N THR A 108 9.69 18.95 -20.57
CA THR A 108 9.22 17.92 -21.51
C THR A 108 10.21 16.75 -21.57
N VAL A 109 11.51 17.01 -21.63
CA VAL A 109 12.55 15.97 -21.53
C VAL A 109 12.46 15.26 -20.18
N LEU A 110 12.25 16.01 -19.10
CA LEU A 110 12.06 15.46 -17.75
C LEU A 110 10.86 14.51 -17.68
N CYS A 111 9.73 14.82 -18.35
CA CYS A 111 8.58 13.91 -18.44
C CYS A 111 8.95 12.55 -19.06
N PHE A 112 9.73 12.54 -20.14
CA PHE A 112 10.21 11.30 -20.75
C PHE A 112 11.15 10.53 -19.83
N CYS A 113 12.06 11.22 -19.14
CA CYS A 113 12.94 10.60 -18.15
C CYS A 113 12.14 9.97 -16.99
N VAL A 114 11.14 10.69 -16.46
CA VAL A 114 10.26 10.19 -15.39
C VAL A 114 9.45 9.00 -15.87
N PHE A 115 8.95 9.02 -17.11
CA PHE A 115 8.26 7.87 -17.69
C PHE A 115 9.17 6.65 -17.78
N PHE A 116 10.40 6.82 -18.26
CA PHE A 116 11.38 5.75 -18.32
C PHE A 116 11.70 5.18 -16.93
N ILE A 117 11.93 6.06 -15.94
CA ILE A 117 12.15 5.65 -14.55
C ILE A 117 10.94 4.89 -14.02
N SER A 118 9.73 5.42 -14.23
CA SER A 118 8.49 4.84 -13.72
C SER A 118 8.14 3.50 -14.38
N ASN A 119 8.42 3.34 -15.67
CA ASN A 119 8.10 2.13 -16.42
C ASN A 119 9.19 1.05 -16.34
N ASN A 120 10.46 1.41 -16.20
CA ASN A 120 11.58 0.46 -16.28
C ASN A 120 12.35 0.37 -14.95
N LEU A 121 12.83 1.51 -14.44
CA LEU A 121 13.72 1.52 -13.27
C LEU A 121 12.98 1.18 -11.97
N ILE A 122 11.78 1.73 -11.74
CA ILE A 122 10.98 1.45 -10.54
C ILE A 122 10.61 -0.04 -10.46
N PRO A 123 10.06 -0.69 -11.51
CA PRO A 123 9.78 -2.13 -11.47
C PRO A 123 10.99 -2.99 -11.09
N PHE A 124 12.14 -2.72 -11.72
CA PHE A 124 13.39 -3.43 -11.43
C PHE A 124 13.84 -3.21 -9.98
N SER A 125 13.80 -1.96 -9.52
CA SER A 125 14.29 -1.59 -8.19
C SER A 125 13.33 -2.03 -7.09
N GLU A 126 12.01 -2.03 -7.34
CA GLU A 126 11.00 -2.60 -6.45
C GLU A 126 11.21 -4.12 -6.31
N PHE A 127 11.53 -4.82 -7.39
CA PHE A 127 11.83 -6.26 -7.33
C PHE A 127 13.04 -6.54 -6.44
N LYS A 128 14.16 -5.82 -6.64
CA LYS A 128 15.37 -5.96 -5.82
C LYS A 128 15.13 -5.56 -4.36
N SER A 129 14.58 -4.37 -4.12
CA SER A 129 14.34 -3.85 -2.75
C SER A 129 13.31 -4.69 -1.98
N TYR A 130 12.28 -5.21 -2.65
CA TYR A 130 11.29 -6.07 -2.00
C TYR A 130 11.88 -7.41 -1.57
N ASN A 131 12.63 -8.08 -2.45
CA ASN A 131 13.30 -9.34 -2.11
C ASN A 131 14.35 -9.13 -1.02
N LEU A 132 15.18 -8.08 -1.14
CA LEU A 132 16.18 -7.74 -0.13
C LEU A 132 15.51 -7.49 1.24
N ARG A 133 14.41 -6.72 1.29
CA ARG A 133 13.66 -6.50 2.53
C ARG A 133 13.08 -7.79 3.10
N LYS A 134 12.53 -8.68 2.26
CA LYS A 134 12.01 -9.98 2.68
C LYS A 134 13.11 -10.89 3.23
N ASN A 135 14.32 -10.79 2.71
CA ASN A 135 15.48 -11.52 3.20
C ASN A 135 15.97 -10.89 4.51
N LEU A 136 16.10 -9.56 4.61
CA LEU A 136 16.41 -8.83 5.85
C LEU A 136 15.44 -9.13 7.01
N ALA A 137 14.15 -9.36 6.71
CA ALA A 137 13.17 -9.76 7.72
C ALA A 137 13.44 -11.16 8.32
N LYS A 138 14.22 -12.02 7.65
CA LYS A 138 14.53 -13.38 8.12
C LYS A 138 15.79 -13.47 8.99
N VAL A 139 16.67 -12.48 8.93
CA VAL A 139 18.08 -12.60 9.32
C VAL A 139 18.33 -12.84 10.82
N LYS A 140 17.49 -12.37 11.75
CA LYS A 140 17.64 -12.72 13.18
C LYS A 140 16.29 -12.61 13.94
N PRO A 141 15.62 -13.73 14.29
CA PRO A 141 14.56 -13.76 15.30
C PRO A 141 15.07 -13.60 16.75
N THR A 142 16.38 -13.72 16.96
CA THR A 142 17.03 -13.91 18.26
C THR A 142 16.90 -12.70 19.21
N LEU A 143 16.77 -11.48 18.68
CA LEU A 143 16.52 -10.26 19.47
C LEU A 143 15.02 -9.94 19.67
N ALA A 144 14.13 -10.71 19.04
CA ALA A 144 12.72 -10.37 18.94
C ALA A 144 11.84 -11.02 20.01
N ILE A 145 12.39 -11.62 21.08
CA ILE A 145 11.54 -11.99 22.22
C ILE A 145 11.22 -10.71 22.99
N THR A 146 10.14 -10.04 22.64
CA THR A 146 9.65 -8.88 23.39
C THR A 146 8.92 -9.32 24.66
N GLU A 147 9.11 -8.58 25.75
CA GLU A 147 8.51 -8.85 27.06
C GLU A 147 6.97 -8.72 27.00
N GLY A 148 6.28 -9.56 27.77
CA GLY A 148 4.82 -9.50 27.93
C GLY A 148 3.99 -10.00 26.74
N ILE A 149 4.57 -10.27 25.57
CA ILE A 149 3.86 -10.76 24.37
C ILE A 149 4.41 -12.09 23.84
N PHE A 150 3.60 -12.80 23.06
CA PHE A 150 4.03 -14.04 22.39
C PHE A 150 4.83 -13.73 21.12
N ASN A 151 6.04 -14.27 21.06
CA ASN A 151 6.98 -14.12 19.95
C ASN A 151 7.09 -15.46 19.20
N ASN A 152 7.02 -15.41 17.87
CA ASN A 152 7.01 -16.61 17.03
C ASN A 152 8.43 -16.97 16.56
N LEU A 153 8.88 -18.18 16.91
CA LEU A 153 10.18 -18.77 16.55
C LEU A 153 9.94 -20.07 15.75
N GLY A 154 9.54 -19.93 14.48
CA GLY A 154 9.37 -21.06 13.57
C GLY A 154 8.16 -21.93 13.92
N ASN A 155 8.40 -23.08 14.57
CA ASN A 155 7.35 -24.01 15.02
C ASN A 155 7.06 -23.89 16.53
N MET A 156 7.53 -22.82 17.18
CA MET A 156 7.23 -22.54 18.58
C MET A 156 6.88 -21.06 18.79
N ASN A 157 5.99 -20.78 19.74
CA ASN A 157 5.72 -19.44 20.23
C ASN A 157 6.22 -19.33 21.68
N ILE A 158 7.03 -18.33 21.97
CA ILE A 158 7.58 -18.06 23.31
C ILE A 158 7.05 -16.74 23.85
N LYS A 159 6.54 -16.76 25.08
CA LYS A 159 6.26 -15.57 25.88
C LYS A 159 7.20 -15.56 27.08
N VAL A 160 7.75 -14.39 27.37
CA VAL A 160 8.57 -14.12 28.55
C VAL A 160 7.96 -12.91 29.23
N ASP A 161 7.81 -12.95 30.55
CA ASP A 161 7.24 -11.82 31.30
C ASP A 161 8.25 -10.68 31.37
N ASP A 162 9.44 -10.95 31.94
CA ASP A 162 10.53 -9.98 32.08
C ASP A 162 11.88 -10.57 31.61
N LYS A 163 12.77 -9.71 31.09
CA LYS A 163 14.17 -10.06 30.83
C LYS A 163 15.13 -9.20 31.63
N TYR A 164 16.28 -9.77 31.97
CA TYR A 164 17.28 -9.10 32.80
C TYR A 164 18.68 -9.66 32.54
N GLY A 165 19.70 -9.00 33.09
CA GLY A 165 21.11 -9.32 32.87
C GLY A 165 21.79 -8.36 31.89
N ILE A 166 23.12 -8.44 31.81
CA ILE A 166 23.98 -7.50 31.06
C ILE A 166 23.59 -7.43 29.57
N ASP A 167 23.05 -8.53 29.02
CA ASP A 167 22.63 -8.66 27.62
C ASP A 167 21.15 -9.04 27.45
N ASN A 168 20.30 -8.83 28.47
CA ASN A 168 18.89 -9.30 28.49
C ASN A 168 18.74 -10.80 28.20
N ASN A 169 19.73 -11.60 28.60
CA ASN A 169 19.82 -13.02 28.29
C ASN A 169 19.15 -13.92 29.34
N LYS A 170 18.77 -13.40 30.51
CA LYS A 170 18.00 -14.13 31.52
C LYS A 170 16.52 -13.79 31.38
N LEU A 171 15.68 -14.80 31.52
CA LEU A 171 14.25 -14.75 31.29
C LEU A 171 13.52 -15.12 32.59
N ASN A 172 12.47 -14.40 32.93
CA ASN A 172 11.54 -14.75 34.00
C ASN A 172 10.18 -15.15 33.42
N ASP A 173 9.59 -16.19 34.01
CA ASP A 173 8.30 -16.79 33.63
C ASP A 173 8.15 -17.00 32.12
N VAL A 174 8.73 -18.12 31.67
CA VAL A 174 8.80 -18.47 30.26
C VAL A 174 7.69 -19.46 29.94
N ILE A 175 6.88 -19.14 28.93
CA ILE A 175 5.84 -20.00 28.38
C ILE A 175 6.14 -20.27 26.92
N ILE A 176 6.28 -21.54 26.54
CA ILE A 176 6.55 -21.97 25.17
C ILE A 176 5.46 -22.90 24.69
N HIS A 177 4.86 -22.59 23.55
CA HIS A 177 3.93 -23.46 22.83
C HIS A 177 4.66 -24.02 21.61
N LYS A 178 4.65 -25.34 21.40
CA LYS A 178 5.18 -25.97 20.18
C LYS A 178 4.04 -26.53 19.34
N THR A 179 4.07 -26.21 18.05
CA THR A 179 3.13 -26.74 17.06
C THR A 179 3.74 -27.93 16.31
N ASN A 180 2.90 -28.92 15.98
CA ASN A 180 3.27 -29.99 15.06
C ASN A 180 3.12 -29.53 13.59
N LYS A 181 3.51 -30.35 12.61
CA LYS A 181 3.34 -30.14 11.15
C LYS A 181 1.90 -29.81 10.73
N TYR A 182 0.91 -30.23 11.51
CA TYR A 182 -0.52 -29.95 11.29
C TYR A 182 -1.02 -28.68 12.01
N ASN A 183 -0.11 -27.92 12.62
CA ASN A 183 -0.36 -26.69 13.36
C ASN A 183 -1.17 -26.88 14.67
N ASP A 184 -1.26 -28.11 15.17
CA ASP A 184 -1.84 -28.42 16.48
C ASP A 184 -0.86 -28.07 17.60
N ASN A 185 -1.35 -27.36 18.63
CA ASN A 185 -0.59 -27.00 19.83
C ASN A 185 -0.55 -28.19 20.79
N LEU A 186 0.36 -29.13 20.55
CA LEU A 186 0.45 -30.38 21.31
C LEU A 186 1.37 -30.30 22.52
N THR A 187 2.27 -29.31 22.59
CA THR A 187 3.22 -29.20 23.70
C THR A 187 3.24 -27.79 24.28
N VAL A 188 3.09 -27.69 25.60
CA VAL A 188 3.24 -26.45 26.36
C VAL A 188 4.34 -26.64 27.40
N ILE A 189 5.30 -25.73 27.45
CA ILE A 189 6.38 -25.73 28.42
C ILE A 189 6.26 -24.45 29.24
N LYS A 190 6.25 -24.57 30.56
CA LYS A 190 6.27 -23.44 31.49
C LYS A 190 7.45 -23.58 32.42
N SER A 191 8.22 -22.52 32.63
CA SER A 191 9.38 -22.52 33.53
C SER A 191 9.53 -21.20 34.25
N LYS A 192 9.96 -21.25 35.51
CA LYS A 192 10.12 -20.05 36.34
C LYS A 192 11.24 -19.14 35.85
N SER A 193 12.35 -19.72 35.37
CA SER A 193 13.46 -18.96 34.82
C SER A 193 14.00 -19.61 33.56
N GLY A 194 14.65 -18.83 32.72
CA GLY A 194 15.36 -19.30 31.55
C GLY A 194 16.58 -18.47 31.24
N GLN A 195 17.47 -19.00 30.40
CA GLN A 195 18.61 -18.28 29.87
C GLN A 195 18.78 -18.58 28.38
N LEU A 196 18.98 -17.53 27.60
CA LEU A 196 19.36 -17.60 26.20
C LEU A 196 20.88 -17.70 26.13
N VAL A 197 21.39 -18.79 25.58
CA VAL A 197 22.82 -18.99 25.32
C VAL A 197 22.99 -19.18 23.83
N PHE A 198 23.66 -18.24 23.19
CA PHE A 198 24.03 -18.32 21.79
C PHE A 198 25.36 -19.05 21.65
N ASP A 199 25.41 -20.08 20.81
CA ASP A 199 26.67 -20.74 20.44
C ASP A 199 27.07 -20.26 19.04
N GLU A 200 28.06 -19.35 19.00
CA GLU A 200 28.58 -18.73 17.77
C GLU A 200 29.22 -19.75 16.82
N SER A 201 29.71 -20.88 17.35
CA SER A 201 30.41 -21.89 16.53
C SER A 201 29.46 -22.86 15.82
N LEU A 202 28.29 -23.08 16.41
CA LEU A 202 27.31 -24.06 15.95
C LEU A 202 26.06 -23.42 15.32
N ASP A 203 25.93 -22.09 15.35
CA ASP A 203 24.73 -21.37 14.89
C ASP A 203 23.45 -21.92 15.55
N VAL A 204 23.48 -22.12 16.87
CA VAL A 204 22.32 -22.58 17.63
C VAL A 204 22.01 -21.63 18.79
N LEU A 205 20.72 -21.38 19.01
CA LEU A 205 20.22 -20.71 20.21
C LEU A 205 19.78 -21.80 21.20
N ASN A 206 20.49 -21.90 22.32
CA ASN A 206 20.09 -22.75 23.43
C ASN A 206 19.22 -21.94 24.39
N ILE A 207 17.96 -22.35 24.52
CA ILE A 207 17.04 -21.83 25.53
C ILE A 207 17.09 -22.79 26.72
N ASN A 208 17.87 -22.43 27.73
CA ASN A 208 18.03 -23.21 28.95
C ASN A 208 16.96 -22.80 29.96
N LEU A 209 15.97 -23.65 30.18
CA LEU A 209 14.86 -23.43 31.11
C LEU A 209 15.16 -24.11 32.44
N ASN A 210 14.87 -23.46 33.56
CA ASN A 210 15.00 -24.04 34.89
C ASN A 210 13.65 -24.03 35.63
N ASP A 211 13.44 -25.07 36.44
CA ASP A 211 12.28 -25.27 37.31
C ASP A 211 10.95 -25.10 36.57
N GLY A 212 10.57 -26.13 35.81
CA GLY A 212 9.40 -26.08 34.94
C GLY A 212 8.65 -27.38 34.75
N TYR A 213 7.58 -27.26 33.97
CA TYR A 213 6.70 -28.35 33.57
C TYR A 213 6.53 -28.36 32.06
N ARG A 214 6.62 -29.54 31.47
CA ARG A 214 6.26 -29.80 30.07
C ARG A 214 4.96 -30.61 30.06
N TYR A 215 3.96 -30.06 29.39
CA TYR A 215 2.66 -30.68 29.14
C TYR A 215 2.62 -31.11 27.68
N GLU A 216 2.25 -32.35 27.42
CA GLU A 216 2.18 -32.89 26.06
C GLU A 216 0.90 -33.69 25.86
N GLU A 217 0.15 -33.35 24.82
CA GLU A 217 -1.05 -34.07 24.41
C GLU A 217 -0.68 -35.13 23.36
N ILE A 218 -1.02 -36.39 23.64
CA ILE A 218 -0.72 -37.51 22.75
C ILE A 218 -1.90 -37.69 21.79
N LEU A 219 -1.64 -37.57 20.49
CA LEU A 219 -2.62 -37.86 19.45
C LEU A 219 -2.83 -39.37 19.36
N THR A 220 -4.08 -39.82 19.51
CA THR A 220 -4.48 -41.21 19.31
C THR A 220 -4.87 -41.44 17.85
N GLU A 221 -4.26 -42.42 17.18
CA GLU A 221 -4.66 -42.81 15.82
C GLU A 221 -5.91 -43.69 15.88
N GLY A 222 -7.08 -43.12 15.56
CA GLY A 222 -8.33 -43.86 15.46
C GLY A 222 -9.57 -42.96 15.33
N ASN A 223 -10.50 -43.32 14.44
CA ASN A 223 -11.67 -42.50 14.12
C ASN A 223 -12.74 -42.41 15.24
N ASN A 224 -12.63 -43.21 16.32
CA ASN A 224 -13.72 -43.40 17.28
C ASN A 224 -13.45 -42.97 18.74
N ASN A 225 -12.27 -42.48 19.11
CA ASN A 225 -11.99 -42.11 20.51
C ASN A 225 -11.68 -40.61 20.66
N LYS A 226 -12.71 -39.76 20.57
CA LYS A 226 -12.61 -38.33 20.95
C LYS A 226 -12.69 -38.09 22.47
N GLU A 227 -13.05 -39.10 23.25
CA GLU A 227 -13.31 -38.95 24.70
C GLU A 227 -12.06 -39.10 25.58
N PHE A 228 -10.99 -39.75 25.10
CA PHE A 228 -9.74 -39.91 25.86
C PHE A 228 -8.57 -39.31 25.10
N LYS A 229 -8.14 -38.13 25.54
CA LYS A 229 -6.89 -37.46 25.13
C LYS A 229 -5.85 -37.66 26.24
N PRO A 230 -5.04 -38.74 26.19
CA PRO A 230 -3.98 -38.93 27.16
C PRO A 230 -3.03 -37.73 27.10
N HIS A 231 -2.77 -37.13 28.25
CA HIS A 231 -1.81 -36.04 28.39
C HIS A 231 -0.69 -36.47 29.34
N THR A 232 0.52 -36.10 28.98
CA THR A 232 1.72 -36.37 29.78
C THR A 232 2.18 -35.09 30.43
N THR A 233 2.57 -35.16 31.70
CA THR A 233 3.20 -34.06 32.42
C THR A 233 4.59 -34.48 32.88
N ILE A 234 5.59 -33.67 32.57
CA ILE A 234 6.99 -33.90 32.95
C ILE A 234 7.45 -32.68 33.74
N LYS A 235 7.80 -32.89 35.01
CA LYS A 235 8.49 -31.88 35.82
C LYS A 235 9.99 -31.97 35.54
N PHE A 236 10.66 -30.84 35.33
CA PHE A 236 12.09 -30.78 35.10
C PHE A 236 12.76 -29.70 35.94
N ASP A 237 13.96 -29.98 36.41
CA ASP A 237 14.81 -28.99 37.08
C ASP A 237 15.58 -28.16 36.03
N LYS A 238 16.03 -28.80 34.94
CA LYS A 238 16.65 -28.17 33.77
C LYS A 238 16.13 -28.77 32.47
N HIS A 239 15.80 -27.93 31.51
CA HIS A 239 15.40 -28.34 30.17
C HIS A 239 15.98 -27.40 29.12
N THR A 240 16.82 -27.92 28.23
CA THR A 240 17.40 -27.14 27.12
C THR A 240 16.62 -27.39 25.85
N ILE A 241 16.15 -26.31 25.24
CA ILE A 241 15.59 -26.32 23.88
C ILE A 241 16.67 -25.76 22.96
N VAL A 242 17.17 -26.60 22.06
CA VAL A 242 18.10 -26.19 21.02
C VAL A 242 17.28 -25.71 19.82
N PHE A 243 17.49 -24.47 19.44
CA PHE A 243 16.91 -23.89 18.24
C PHE A 243 18.01 -23.69 17.20
N ASP A 244 17.92 -24.46 16.11
CA ASP A 244 18.87 -24.39 15.01
C ASP A 244 18.66 -23.11 14.20
N LEU A 245 19.67 -22.24 14.21
CA LEU A 245 19.64 -20.96 13.50
C LEU A 245 20.26 -21.05 12.11
N LYS A 246 20.88 -22.17 11.71
CA LYS A 246 21.45 -22.32 10.36
C LYS A 246 20.40 -22.09 9.27
N LYS A 247 19.16 -22.54 9.51
CA LYS A 247 18.01 -22.28 8.62
C LYS A 247 17.59 -20.81 8.53
N PHE A 248 18.00 -19.99 9.49
CA PHE A 248 17.73 -18.54 9.53
C PHE A 248 18.93 -17.70 9.10
N TYR A 249 20.16 -18.24 9.17
CA TYR A 249 21.39 -17.59 8.73
C TYR A 249 21.79 -17.90 7.28
N GLU A 250 21.32 -19.00 6.68
CA GLU A 250 21.40 -19.26 5.23
C GLU A 250 20.38 -18.41 4.44
N VAL A 251 20.26 -17.13 4.77
CA VAL A 251 19.50 -16.19 3.96
C VAL A 251 20.43 -15.65 2.90
N ASP A 252 20.36 -16.27 1.72
CA ASP A 252 20.97 -15.69 0.53
C ASP A 252 20.26 -14.37 0.19
N PHE A 253 20.90 -13.25 0.49
CA PHE A 253 20.39 -11.91 0.18
C PHE A 253 20.27 -11.66 -1.33
N SER A 254 20.92 -12.47 -2.16
CA SER A 254 20.79 -12.44 -3.61
C SER A 254 19.59 -13.25 -4.12
N GLU A 255 18.92 -14.02 -3.26
CA GLU A 255 17.78 -14.86 -3.63
C GLU A 255 16.51 -14.05 -3.93
N GLU A 256 15.93 -14.27 -5.12
CA GLU A 256 14.83 -13.46 -5.66
C GLU A 256 13.50 -14.24 -5.80
N LYS A 257 13.05 -14.84 -4.70
CA LYS A 257 11.84 -15.70 -4.69
C LYS A 257 10.53 -14.96 -5.00
N TYR A 258 10.42 -13.66 -4.73
CA TYR A 258 9.16 -12.92 -4.81
C TYR A 258 9.10 -12.02 -6.07
N ASN A 259 8.29 -12.42 -7.06
CA ASN A 259 8.17 -11.72 -8.36
C ASN A 259 6.73 -11.30 -8.76
N ASN A 260 5.73 -11.56 -7.91
CA ASN A 260 4.32 -11.46 -8.30
C ASN A 260 3.60 -10.18 -7.83
N THR A 261 4.33 -9.13 -7.45
CA THR A 261 3.66 -7.88 -7.04
C THR A 261 3.43 -6.98 -8.26
N PHE A 262 2.25 -6.36 -8.34
CA PHE A 262 1.91 -5.43 -9.43
C PHE A 262 2.90 -4.25 -9.54
N ARG A 263 3.54 -3.87 -8.44
CA ARG A 263 4.53 -2.77 -8.38
C ARG A 263 5.82 -3.10 -9.14
N MET A 264 6.12 -4.39 -9.33
CA MET A 264 7.29 -4.90 -10.07
C MET A 264 7.02 -4.99 -11.58
N GLN A 265 5.85 -4.54 -12.06
CA GLN A 265 5.45 -4.71 -13.45
C GLN A 265 5.60 -3.40 -14.24
N ASN A 266 6.10 -3.53 -15.47
CA ASN A 266 6.04 -2.46 -16.47
C ASN A 266 4.66 -2.41 -17.15
N ILE A 267 4.41 -1.40 -17.99
CA ILE A 267 3.12 -1.18 -18.67
C ILE A 267 2.67 -2.39 -19.51
N LYS A 268 3.60 -3.06 -20.20
CA LYS A 268 3.27 -4.24 -21.03
C LYS A 268 2.83 -5.40 -20.14
N GLN A 269 3.56 -5.66 -19.07
CA GLN A 269 3.25 -6.70 -18.08
C GLN A 269 1.94 -6.39 -17.36
N LEU A 270 1.73 -5.14 -16.91
CA LEU A 270 0.50 -4.70 -16.27
C LEU A 270 -0.71 -4.91 -17.19
N LYS A 271 -0.61 -4.54 -18.47
CA LYS A 271 -1.70 -4.73 -19.44
C LYS A 271 -2.07 -6.22 -19.59
N PHE A 272 -1.06 -7.08 -19.70
CA PHE A 272 -1.27 -8.53 -19.77
C PHE A 272 -1.89 -9.08 -18.47
N SER A 273 -1.36 -8.68 -17.31
CA SER A 273 -1.87 -9.07 -16.00
C SER A 273 -3.33 -8.65 -15.81
N VAL A 274 -3.69 -7.43 -16.20
CA VAL A 274 -5.09 -6.93 -16.12
C VAL A 274 -6.01 -7.80 -16.97
N ASP A 275 -5.69 -8.01 -18.26
CA ASP A 275 -6.53 -8.83 -19.16
C ASP A 275 -6.68 -10.27 -18.64
N SER A 276 -5.59 -10.88 -18.17
CA SER A 276 -5.61 -12.23 -17.61
C SER A 276 -6.45 -12.31 -16.33
N LEU A 277 -6.28 -11.36 -15.40
CA LEU A 277 -7.02 -11.32 -14.14
C LEU A 277 -8.51 -11.06 -14.35
N GLU A 278 -8.87 -10.18 -15.29
CA GLU A 278 -10.27 -9.92 -15.65
C GLU A 278 -10.95 -11.15 -16.26
N LYS A 279 -10.31 -11.81 -17.23
CA LYS A 279 -10.82 -13.06 -17.79
C LYS A 279 -11.02 -14.12 -16.71
N LYS A 280 -10.05 -14.25 -15.81
CA LYS A 280 -10.12 -15.18 -14.67
C LYS A 280 -11.25 -14.83 -13.70
N LEU A 281 -11.52 -13.56 -13.46
CA LEU A 281 -12.62 -13.11 -12.60
C LEU A 281 -13.98 -13.40 -13.27
N THR A 282 -14.13 -13.10 -14.56
CA THR A 282 -15.34 -13.40 -15.34
C THR A 282 -15.66 -14.89 -15.34
N GLN A 283 -14.66 -15.75 -15.56
CA GLN A 283 -14.83 -17.20 -15.49
C GLN A 283 -15.30 -17.65 -14.10
N GLN A 284 -14.81 -17.01 -13.03
CA GLN A 284 -15.22 -17.37 -11.68
C GLN A 284 -16.63 -16.92 -11.35
N TYR A 285 -17.07 -15.78 -11.86
CA TYR A 285 -18.48 -15.39 -11.78
C TYR A 285 -19.38 -16.42 -12.47
N GLN A 286 -19.01 -16.87 -13.67
CA GLN A 286 -19.76 -17.90 -14.41
C GLN A 286 -19.80 -19.22 -13.65
N ASN A 287 -18.64 -19.76 -13.25
CA ASN A 287 -18.54 -21.01 -12.50
C ASN A 287 -19.31 -20.94 -11.18
N PHE A 288 -19.24 -19.81 -10.48
CA PHE A 288 -19.99 -19.59 -9.25
C PHE A 288 -21.50 -19.53 -9.51
N SER A 289 -21.93 -18.78 -10.54
CA SER A 289 -23.34 -18.67 -10.94
C SER A 289 -23.93 -20.04 -11.24
N GLU A 290 -23.27 -20.85 -12.08
CA GLU A 290 -23.71 -22.20 -12.41
C GLU A 290 -23.76 -23.12 -11.18
N SER A 291 -22.72 -23.09 -10.36
CA SER A 291 -22.65 -23.92 -9.14
C SER A 291 -23.70 -23.47 -8.11
N PHE A 292 -23.95 -22.17 -8.00
CA PHE A 292 -24.95 -21.61 -7.12
C PHE A 292 -26.37 -21.97 -7.59
N TYR A 293 -26.64 -21.81 -8.89
CA TYR A 293 -27.91 -22.22 -9.50
C TYR A 293 -28.20 -23.71 -9.29
N LYS A 294 -27.22 -24.59 -9.50
CA LYS A 294 -27.35 -26.03 -9.24
C LYS A 294 -27.68 -26.35 -7.77
N ARG A 295 -27.19 -25.54 -6.83
CA ARG A 295 -27.46 -25.69 -5.38
C ARG A 295 -28.84 -25.20 -4.94
N THR A 296 -29.56 -24.44 -5.77
CA THR A 296 -30.93 -24.00 -5.44
C THR A 296 -31.94 -25.14 -5.41
N GLY A 297 -31.60 -26.31 -5.95
CA GLY A 297 -32.52 -27.45 -6.09
C GLY A 297 -33.45 -27.37 -7.31
N ILE A 298 -33.52 -26.21 -7.97
CA ILE A 298 -34.31 -26.02 -9.21
C ILE A 298 -33.77 -26.93 -10.32
N TYR A 299 -32.45 -27.00 -10.46
CA TYR A 299 -31.80 -27.87 -11.45
C TYR A 299 -32.18 -29.34 -11.25
N SER A 300 -32.09 -29.85 -10.02
CA SER A 300 -32.48 -31.23 -9.70
C SER A 300 -33.96 -31.48 -9.93
N PHE A 301 -34.82 -30.50 -9.65
CA PHE A 301 -36.26 -30.62 -9.90
C PHE A 301 -36.55 -30.74 -11.40
N GLN A 302 -35.96 -29.86 -12.21
CA GLN A 302 -36.12 -29.85 -13.67
C GLN A 302 -35.57 -31.13 -14.34
N THR A 303 -34.46 -31.68 -13.86
CA THR A 303 -33.88 -32.90 -14.45
C THR A 303 -34.57 -34.17 -14.01
N SER A 304 -35.16 -34.19 -12.80
CA SER A 304 -35.84 -35.37 -12.24
C SER A 304 -37.27 -35.50 -12.75
N TYR A 305 -37.92 -34.40 -13.13
CA TYR A 305 -39.27 -34.41 -13.67
C TYR A 305 -39.27 -34.53 -15.20
N LYS A 306 -39.20 -35.77 -15.71
CA LYS A 306 -39.43 -36.10 -17.13
C LYS A 306 -40.91 -36.43 -17.42
N GLY A 307 -41.85 -35.81 -16.71
CA GLY A 307 -43.28 -36.07 -16.88
C GLY A 307 -43.88 -35.26 -18.03
N SER A 308 -44.35 -35.95 -19.09
CA SER A 308 -45.22 -35.41 -20.15
C SER A 308 -46.67 -35.19 -19.64
N GLY A 309 -46.82 -34.62 -18.44
CA GLY A 309 -48.12 -34.26 -17.89
C GLY A 309 -48.47 -32.82 -18.21
N ASN A 310 -49.75 -32.51 -18.44
CA ASN A 310 -50.22 -31.13 -18.47
C ASN A 310 -49.84 -30.46 -17.14
N ILE A 311 -48.94 -29.48 -17.21
CA ILE A 311 -48.58 -28.65 -16.06
C ILE A 311 -49.75 -27.69 -15.87
N ASP A 312 -50.63 -28.00 -14.92
CA ASP A 312 -51.61 -27.03 -14.48
C ASP A 312 -50.86 -25.76 -14.04
N LYS A 313 -51.27 -24.60 -14.57
CA LYS A 313 -50.76 -23.31 -14.12
C LYS A 313 -51.30 -23.06 -12.71
N ILE A 314 -50.68 -23.68 -11.71
CA ILE A 314 -51.00 -23.43 -10.30
C ILE A 314 -50.54 -21.99 -10.02
N ASN A 315 -51.49 -21.13 -9.69
CA ASN A 315 -51.22 -19.75 -9.30
C ASN A 315 -50.71 -19.75 -7.85
N ILE A 316 -49.40 -19.88 -7.67
CA ILE A 316 -48.77 -19.94 -6.34
C ILE A 316 -48.74 -18.52 -5.75
N ASN A 317 -49.89 -18.06 -5.25
CA ASN A 317 -50.00 -16.76 -4.59
C ASN A 317 -49.78 -16.85 -3.07
N ASN A 318 -49.73 -18.06 -2.49
CA ASN A 318 -49.58 -18.22 -1.04
C ASN A 318 -48.80 -19.50 -0.66
N HIS A 319 -47.71 -19.37 0.10
CA HIS A 319 -46.84 -20.47 0.54
C HIS A 319 -47.55 -21.46 1.47
N ASN A 320 -48.64 -21.04 2.11
CA ASN A 320 -49.45 -21.87 3.00
C ASN A 320 -50.20 -22.98 2.25
N THR A 321 -50.48 -22.83 0.96
CA THR A 321 -51.21 -23.88 0.20
C THR A 321 -50.35 -25.12 -0.03
N ILE A 322 -49.04 -24.96 -0.16
CA ILE A 322 -48.09 -26.07 -0.43
C ILE A 322 -47.82 -26.90 0.83
N LEU A 323 -47.84 -26.27 2.02
CA LEU A 323 -47.61 -26.97 3.29
C LEU A 323 -48.79 -27.86 3.70
N ASN A 324 -50.00 -27.60 3.17
CA ASN A 324 -51.20 -28.37 3.47
C ASN A 324 -51.17 -29.78 2.86
N ASP A 325 -50.34 -30.01 1.83
CA ASP A 325 -50.16 -31.32 1.20
C ASP A 325 -49.35 -32.30 2.09
N PHE A 326 -48.82 -31.84 3.24
CA PHE A 326 -47.99 -32.62 4.15
C PHE A 326 -48.64 -32.79 5.55
N GLU A 327 -48.44 -33.94 6.19
CA GLU A 327 -48.91 -34.17 7.57
C GLU A 327 -48.29 -33.17 8.57
N ASP A 328 -49.04 -32.79 9.61
CA ASP A 328 -48.65 -31.76 10.60
C ASP A 328 -47.29 -32.04 11.25
N ARG A 329 -46.96 -33.31 11.50
CA ARG A 329 -45.69 -33.73 12.11
C ARG A 329 -44.45 -33.37 11.26
N TYR A 330 -44.60 -33.22 9.94
CA TYR A 330 -43.50 -32.92 9.01
C TYR A 330 -43.36 -31.43 8.69
N LYS A 331 -44.39 -30.61 8.94
CA LYS A 331 -44.39 -29.18 8.59
C LYS A 331 -43.22 -28.41 9.23
N ILE A 332 -42.98 -28.58 10.53
CA ILE A 332 -41.88 -27.90 11.24
C ILE A 332 -40.49 -28.36 10.75
N PRO A 333 -40.19 -29.68 10.63
CA PRO A 333 -38.94 -30.15 10.03
C PRO A 333 -38.68 -29.60 8.62
N ILE A 334 -39.71 -29.54 7.77
CA ILE A 334 -39.62 -28.99 6.41
C ILE A 334 -39.23 -27.50 6.48
N LEU A 335 -39.95 -26.70 7.27
CA LEU A 335 -39.65 -25.26 7.43
C LEU A 335 -38.23 -25.02 7.97
N LYS A 336 -37.79 -25.79 8.98
CA LYS A 336 -36.43 -25.70 9.51
C LYS A 336 -35.37 -26.07 8.46
N SER A 337 -35.65 -27.07 7.62
CA SER A 337 -34.76 -27.46 6.53
C SER A 337 -34.65 -26.36 5.46
N ILE A 338 -35.78 -25.76 5.09
CA ILE A 338 -35.84 -24.62 4.15
C ILE A 338 -35.05 -23.44 4.72
N GLN A 339 -35.31 -23.05 5.96
CA GLN A 339 -34.61 -21.95 6.62
C GLN A 339 -33.10 -22.19 6.64
N ARG A 340 -32.66 -23.39 7.03
CA ARG A 340 -31.24 -23.76 7.05
C ARG A 340 -30.62 -23.70 5.64
N ASN A 341 -31.35 -24.13 4.61
CA ASN A 341 -30.87 -24.04 3.23
C ASN A 341 -30.69 -22.58 2.79
N ILE A 342 -31.69 -21.73 3.06
CA ILE A 342 -31.64 -20.30 2.75
C ILE A 342 -30.47 -19.62 3.47
N GLU A 343 -30.28 -19.88 4.76
CA GLU A 343 -29.17 -19.31 5.51
C GLU A 343 -27.81 -19.78 4.96
N ASN A 344 -27.66 -21.06 4.63
CA ASN A 344 -26.42 -21.57 4.00
C ASN A 344 -26.14 -20.91 2.65
N GLN A 345 -27.18 -20.68 1.83
CA GLN A 345 -27.05 -19.98 0.56
C GLN A 345 -26.65 -18.51 0.77
N ARG A 346 -27.26 -17.84 1.76
CA ARG A 346 -26.95 -16.46 2.14
C ARG A 346 -25.50 -16.30 2.60
N VAL A 347 -25.02 -17.20 3.45
CA VAL A 347 -23.61 -17.24 3.90
C VAL A 347 -22.68 -17.48 2.71
N THR A 348 -23.01 -18.43 1.83
CA THR A 348 -22.21 -18.69 0.63
C THR A 348 -22.11 -17.45 -0.28
N LEU A 349 -23.22 -16.74 -0.49
CA LEU A 349 -23.26 -15.50 -1.26
C LEU A 349 -22.43 -14.39 -0.61
N SER A 350 -22.54 -14.21 0.71
CA SER A 350 -21.79 -13.18 1.41
C SER A 350 -20.29 -13.45 1.37
N THR A 351 -19.86 -14.70 1.59
CA THR A 351 -18.45 -15.10 1.46
C THR A 351 -17.92 -14.88 0.04
N GLN A 352 -18.69 -15.27 -0.99
CA GLN A 352 -18.24 -15.11 -2.37
C GLN A 352 -18.22 -13.65 -2.82
N LYS A 353 -19.16 -12.83 -2.34
CA LYS A 353 -19.11 -11.37 -2.53
C LYS A 353 -17.79 -10.79 -2.02
N THR A 354 -17.36 -11.16 -0.81
CA THR A 354 -16.08 -10.72 -0.25
C THR A 354 -14.89 -11.21 -1.07
N ASN A 355 -14.89 -12.48 -1.51
CA ASN A 355 -13.83 -13.02 -2.35
C ASN A 355 -13.71 -12.30 -3.69
N PHE A 356 -14.84 -12.01 -4.34
CA PHE A 356 -14.87 -11.26 -5.59
C PHE A 356 -14.43 -9.81 -5.40
N PHE A 357 -14.82 -9.18 -4.29
CA PHE A 357 -14.34 -7.85 -3.93
C PHE A 357 -12.81 -7.80 -3.82
N VAL A 358 -12.19 -8.74 -3.11
CA VAL A 358 -10.71 -8.79 -2.96
C VAL A 358 -10.02 -8.98 -4.32
N ARG A 359 -10.56 -9.84 -5.19
CA ARG A 359 -10.02 -10.06 -6.54
C ARG A 359 -10.18 -8.83 -7.43
N ASN A 360 -11.33 -8.16 -7.35
CA ASN A 360 -11.58 -6.92 -8.08
C ASN A 360 -10.65 -5.80 -7.61
N LYS A 361 -10.44 -5.67 -6.29
CA LYS A 361 -9.47 -4.76 -5.69
C LYS A 361 -8.05 -5.00 -6.22
N LEU A 362 -7.63 -6.25 -6.36
CA LEU A 362 -6.34 -6.59 -6.98
C LEU A 362 -6.26 -6.13 -8.44
N ILE A 363 -7.32 -6.31 -9.24
CA ILE A 363 -7.37 -5.82 -10.63
C ILE A 363 -7.30 -4.29 -10.66
N ASN A 364 -8.03 -3.61 -9.76
CA ASN A 364 -7.99 -2.15 -9.63
C ASN A 364 -6.59 -1.63 -9.32
N LEU A 365 -5.84 -2.31 -8.45
CA LEU A 365 -4.44 -1.97 -8.16
C LEU A 365 -3.53 -2.06 -9.40
N HIS A 366 -3.70 -3.08 -10.25
CA HIS A 366 -2.95 -3.20 -11.50
C HIS A 366 -3.32 -2.09 -12.49
N LYS A 367 -4.62 -1.81 -12.65
CA LYS A 367 -5.10 -0.70 -13.48
C LYS A 367 -4.60 0.65 -12.98
N LEU A 368 -4.67 0.89 -11.68
CA LEU A 368 -4.16 2.11 -11.03
C LEU A 368 -2.67 2.29 -11.36
N SER A 369 -1.86 1.26 -11.12
CA SER A 369 -0.42 1.31 -11.41
C SER A 369 -0.13 1.58 -12.89
N TYR A 370 -0.94 1.04 -13.80
CA TYR A 370 -0.81 1.29 -15.24
C TYR A 370 -1.00 2.77 -15.59
N TYR A 371 -2.13 3.36 -15.18
CA TYR A 371 -2.46 4.74 -15.53
C TYR A 371 -1.63 5.76 -14.75
N GLU A 372 -1.25 5.42 -13.52
CA GLU A 372 -0.42 6.27 -12.66
C GLU A 372 0.96 6.52 -13.27
N LYS A 373 1.56 5.55 -13.98
CA LYS A 373 2.82 5.75 -14.71
C LYS A 373 2.73 6.92 -15.70
N PHE A 374 1.58 7.11 -16.37
CA PHE A 374 1.37 8.25 -17.27
C PHE A 374 1.09 9.55 -16.50
N ALA A 375 0.25 9.51 -15.47
CA ALA A 375 -0.09 10.68 -14.65
C ALA A 375 1.14 11.28 -13.97
N ILE A 376 1.97 10.44 -13.34
CA ILE A 376 3.25 10.83 -12.72
C ILE A 376 4.17 11.48 -13.75
N SER A 377 4.24 10.93 -14.96
CA SER A 377 5.15 11.42 -16.00
C SER A 377 4.74 12.78 -16.55
N LEU A 378 3.43 13.08 -16.60
CA LEU A 378 2.93 14.38 -17.04
C LEU A 378 2.94 15.44 -15.91
N SER A 379 2.95 15.01 -14.65
CA SER A 379 2.91 15.91 -13.50
C SER A 379 3.99 17.01 -13.47
N PRO A 380 5.25 16.79 -13.88
CA PRO A 380 6.29 17.82 -13.82
C PRO A 380 5.96 18.98 -14.75
N LEU A 381 5.54 18.70 -15.98
CA LEU A 381 5.18 19.74 -16.95
C LEU A 381 3.98 20.58 -16.47
N ILE A 382 2.97 19.92 -15.89
CA ILE A 382 1.75 20.59 -15.43
C ILE A 382 2.05 21.48 -14.23
N LEU A 383 2.81 20.96 -13.25
CA LEU A 383 3.21 21.74 -12.08
C LEU A 383 4.25 22.81 -12.42
N PHE A 384 5.08 22.59 -13.45
CA PHE A 384 5.95 23.62 -13.99
C PHE A 384 5.13 24.82 -14.50
N ILE A 385 4.10 24.57 -15.30
CA ILE A 385 3.21 25.62 -15.84
C ILE A 385 2.50 26.33 -14.69
N LEU A 386 1.95 25.57 -13.74
CA LEU A 386 1.30 26.17 -12.57
C LEU A 386 2.26 27.03 -11.76
N GLY A 387 3.44 26.51 -11.47
CA GLY A 387 4.43 27.17 -10.63
C GLY A 387 5.01 28.43 -11.26
N SER A 388 5.38 28.36 -12.54
CA SER A 388 5.88 29.53 -13.28
C SER A 388 4.82 30.62 -13.39
N SER A 389 3.55 30.24 -13.55
CA SER A 389 2.43 31.19 -13.58
C SER A 389 2.22 31.85 -12.23
N LEU A 390 2.24 31.09 -11.13
CA LEU A 390 2.13 31.63 -9.78
C LEU A 390 3.31 32.54 -9.44
N GLY A 391 4.54 32.11 -9.73
CA GLY A 391 5.75 32.90 -9.50
C GLY A 391 5.72 34.22 -10.25
N ALA A 392 5.26 34.24 -11.51
CA ALA A 392 5.15 35.47 -12.29
C ALA A 392 4.10 36.46 -11.76
N ILE A 393 3.08 35.98 -11.03
CA ILE A 393 2.01 36.84 -10.48
C ILE A 393 2.33 37.31 -9.05
N ILE A 394 2.96 36.48 -8.23
CA ILE A 394 3.26 36.78 -6.83
C ILE A 394 4.54 37.64 -6.77
N ARG A 395 4.36 38.97 -6.87
CA ARG A 395 5.45 39.97 -6.97
C ARG A 395 6.03 40.44 -5.63
N LYS A 396 5.35 40.18 -4.50
CA LYS A 396 5.74 40.69 -3.16
C LYS A 396 5.47 39.64 -2.09
N GLY A 397 6.43 39.43 -1.18
CA GLY A 397 6.28 38.51 -0.03
C GLY A 397 7.57 37.86 0.50
N GLY A 398 8.74 38.19 -0.06
CA GLY A 398 10.02 37.55 0.30
C GLY A 398 10.05 36.06 -0.02
N PHE A 399 11.15 35.38 0.32
CA PHE A 399 11.35 33.96 0.01
C PHE A 399 10.25 33.03 0.58
N GLY A 400 9.65 33.37 1.73
CA GLY A 400 8.72 32.48 2.44
C GLY A 400 7.34 32.33 1.78
N TYR A 401 6.73 33.42 1.32
CA TYR A 401 5.35 33.41 0.84
C TYR A 401 5.13 32.53 -0.41
N PRO A 402 5.99 32.59 -1.45
CA PRO A 402 5.88 31.72 -2.61
C PRO A 402 6.04 30.23 -2.26
N VAL A 403 6.91 29.88 -1.29
CA VAL A 403 7.07 28.48 -0.81
C VAL A 403 5.79 27.97 -0.18
N VAL A 404 5.16 28.76 0.69
CA VAL A 404 3.93 28.35 1.39
C VAL A 404 2.80 28.10 0.38
N PHE A 405 2.64 28.98 -0.61
CA PHE A 405 1.66 28.77 -1.69
C PHE A 405 1.98 27.53 -2.54
N ALA A 406 3.25 27.30 -2.87
CA ALA A 406 3.68 26.09 -3.58
C ALA A 406 3.30 24.83 -2.79
N LEU A 407 3.62 24.81 -1.49
CA LEU A 407 3.31 23.70 -0.59
C LEU A 407 1.80 23.47 -0.47
N MET A 408 1.01 24.54 -0.34
CA MET A 408 -0.45 24.42 -0.26
C MET A 408 -1.04 23.79 -1.53
N VAL A 409 -0.63 24.26 -2.71
CA VAL A 409 -1.11 23.68 -3.97
C VAL A 409 -0.63 22.24 -4.14
N PHE A 410 0.61 21.95 -3.76
CA PHE A 410 1.16 20.60 -3.79
C PHE A 410 0.38 19.64 -2.87
N LEU A 411 0.05 20.08 -1.65
CA LEU A 411 -0.75 19.30 -0.71
C LEU A 411 -2.15 19.03 -1.25
N ILE A 412 -2.80 20.04 -1.86
CA ILE A 412 -4.11 19.85 -2.49
C ILE A 412 -4.02 18.81 -3.62
N TYR A 413 -3.02 18.95 -4.51
CA TYR A 413 -2.77 17.97 -5.57
C TYR A 413 -2.57 16.55 -5.02
N HIS A 414 -1.77 16.42 -3.96
CA HIS A 414 -1.45 15.13 -3.37
C HIS A 414 -2.64 14.50 -2.63
N PHE A 415 -3.39 15.28 -1.84
CA PHE A 415 -4.56 14.80 -1.12
C PHE A 415 -5.68 14.36 -2.05
N ILE A 416 -5.98 15.13 -3.10
CA ILE A 416 -6.96 14.73 -4.12
C ILE A 416 -6.52 13.42 -4.78
N GLY A 417 -5.23 13.30 -5.10
CA GLY A 417 -4.67 12.09 -5.69
C GLY A 417 -4.79 10.87 -4.77
N THR A 418 -4.37 10.99 -3.51
CA THR A 418 -4.41 9.90 -2.53
C THR A 418 -5.84 9.47 -2.21
N PHE A 419 -6.75 10.42 -1.97
CA PHE A 419 -8.15 10.11 -1.70
C PHE A 419 -8.79 9.36 -2.87
N SER A 420 -8.51 9.82 -4.09
CA SER A 420 -9.07 9.21 -5.29
C SER A 420 -8.47 7.85 -5.61
N LYS A 421 -7.17 7.65 -5.34
CA LYS A 421 -6.52 6.33 -5.45
C LYS A 421 -7.15 5.34 -4.48
N ASN A 422 -7.37 5.74 -3.22
CA ASN A 422 -8.02 4.89 -2.23
C ASN A 422 -9.45 4.52 -2.66
N ALA A 423 -10.23 5.49 -3.15
CA ALA A 423 -11.57 5.26 -3.66
C ALA A 423 -11.59 4.33 -4.90
N ALA A 424 -10.58 4.43 -5.76
CA ALA A 424 -10.43 3.56 -6.92
C ALA A 424 -9.97 2.15 -6.56
N GLU A 425 -9.15 2.02 -5.51
CA GLU A 425 -8.70 0.72 -5.00
C GLU A 425 -9.88 -0.14 -4.57
N ASP A 426 -10.80 0.46 -3.80
CA ASP A 426 -12.03 -0.19 -3.33
C ASP A 426 -13.10 -0.31 -4.42
N GLY A 427 -12.87 0.23 -5.62
CA GLY A 427 -13.79 0.13 -6.76
C GLY A 427 -15.00 1.07 -6.68
N THR A 428 -15.00 2.04 -5.75
CA THR A 428 -16.03 3.09 -5.66
C THR A 428 -16.00 4.01 -6.88
N ILE A 429 -14.80 4.29 -7.39
CA ILE A 429 -14.60 4.98 -8.67
C ILE A 429 -13.77 4.10 -9.60
N SER A 430 -13.79 4.38 -10.91
CA SER A 430 -12.97 3.64 -11.86
C SER A 430 -11.48 3.89 -11.63
N ALA A 431 -10.67 2.84 -11.75
CA ALA A 431 -9.21 2.92 -11.62
C ALA A 431 -8.54 3.88 -12.62
N THR A 432 -9.12 4.02 -13.80
CA THR A 432 -8.72 5.01 -14.82
C THR A 432 -8.87 6.44 -14.31
N PHE A 433 -10.01 6.72 -13.68
CA PHE A 433 -10.31 8.07 -13.19
C PHE A 433 -9.53 8.38 -11.93
N GLY A 434 -9.49 7.46 -10.96
CA GLY A 434 -8.81 7.68 -9.68
C GLY A 434 -7.30 7.89 -9.79
N SER A 435 -6.66 7.41 -10.85
CA SER A 435 -5.23 7.61 -11.10
C SER A 435 -4.88 8.95 -11.74
N ILE A 436 -5.79 9.54 -12.53
CA ILE A 436 -5.53 10.75 -13.34
C ILE A 436 -6.25 11.99 -12.78
N ILE A 437 -7.22 11.82 -11.90
CA ILE A 437 -8.04 12.90 -11.31
C ILE A 437 -7.25 14.11 -10.80
N SER A 438 -6.17 13.92 -10.04
CA SER A 438 -5.39 15.04 -9.50
C SER A 438 -4.75 15.86 -10.63
N THR A 439 -4.23 15.17 -11.64
CA THR A 439 -3.70 15.78 -12.86
C THR A 439 -4.80 16.49 -13.67
N LEU A 440 -5.97 15.87 -13.78
CA LEU A 440 -7.13 16.40 -14.50
C LEU A 440 -7.67 17.67 -13.84
N VAL A 441 -7.68 17.75 -12.51
CA VAL A 441 -8.11 18.94 -11.76
C VAL A 441 -7.08 20.06 -11.86
N ILE A 442 -5.79 19.75 -11.72
CA ILE A 442 -4.72 20.77 -11.73
C ILE A 442 -4.44 21.32 -13.14
N PHE A 443 -4.63 20.53 -14.19
CA PHE A 443 -4.29 20.95 -15.55
C PHE A 443 -5.08 22.18 -16.04
N PRO A 444 -6.42 22.24 -15.96
CA PRO A 444 -7.19 23.43 -16.30
C PRO A 444 -6.82 24.64 -15.43
N LEU A 445 -6.57 24.42 -14.13
CA LEU A 445 -6.12 25.48 -13.23
C LEU A 445 -4.77 26.06 -13.66
N SER A 446 -3.85 25.20 -14.08
CA SER A 446 -2.52 25.58 -14.59
C SER A 446 -2.64 26.45 -15.83
N ILE A 447 -3.49 26.06 -16.79
CA ILE A 447 -3.75 26.83 -18.01
C ILE A 447 -4.44 28.17 -17.69
N TYR A 448 -5.40 28.16 -16.78
CA TYR A 448 -6.12 29.36 -16.35
C TYR A 448 -5.16 30.39 -15.73
N LEU A 449 -4.32 29.96 -14.79
CA LEU A 449 -3.32 30.82 -14.14
C LEU A 449 -2.27 31.30 -15.14
N PHE A 450 -1.84 30.44 -16.06
CA PHE A 450 -0.92 30.82 -17.13
C PHE A 450 -1.48 31.95 -18.01
N ARG A 451 -2.76 31.87 -18.39
CA ARG A 451 -3.43 32.94 -19.14
C ARG A 451 -3.49 34.24 -18.35
N ARG A 452 -3.77 34.20 -17.03
CA ARG A 452 -3.78 35.40 -16.19
C ARG A 452 -2.39 36.01 -16.02
N ALA A 453 -1.37 35.19 -15.79
CA ALA A 453 0.03 35.62 -15.70
C ALA A 453 0.50 36.30 -17.00
N SER A 454 0.08 35.76 -18.15
CA SER A 454 0.39 36.37 -19.45
C SER A 454 -0.29 37.72 -19.66
N GLN A 455 -1.43 37.97 -19.02
CA GLN A 455 -2.21 39.21 -19.14
C GLN A 455 -1.94 40.21 -17.99
N ASP A 456 -0.96 39.93 -17.11
CA ASP A 456 -0.68 40.72 -15.89
C ASP A 456 -1.91 40.96 -15.00
N LYS A 457 -2.87 40.02 -15.01
CA LYS A 457 -4.04 40.06 -14.14
C LYS A 457 -3.70 39.45 -12.79
N GLU A 458 -3.99 40.16 -11.72
CA GLU A 458 -3.91 39.62 -10.35
C GLU A 458 -4.77 38.36 -10.20
N ILE A 459 -4.38 37.41 -9.35
CA ILE A 459 -5.08 36.11 -9.20
C ILE A 459 -6.46 36.29 -8.56
N PHE A 460 -6.52 37.10 -7.51
CA PHE A 460 -7.72 37.41 -6.73
C PHE A 460 -7.66 38.89 -6.38
N ASN A 461 -8.78 39.59 -6.52
CA ASN A 461 -8.90 40.93 -5.96
C ASN A 461 -9.01 40.77 -4.44
N ILE A 462 -7.86 40.70 -3.75
CA ILE A 462 -7.78 40.38 -2.31
C ILE A 462 -8.59 41.40 -1.50
N GLU A 463 -8.69 42.65 -1.96
CA GLU A 463 -9.55 43.69 -1.38
C GLU A 463 -11.03 43.31 -1.40
N PHE A 464 -11.53 42.61 -2.42
CA PHE A 464 -12.92 42.17 -2.48
C PHE A 464 -13.23 41.06 -1.48
N PHE A 465 -12.28 40.16 -1.19
CA PHE A 465 -12.49 39.07 -0.23
C PHE A 465 -12.21 39.51 1.20
N SER A 466 -11.18 40.34 1.42
CA SER A 466 -10.88 40.92 2.72
C SER A 466 -12.00 41.88 3.15
N SER A 467 -12.53 42.72 2.25
CA SER A 467 -13.69 43.57 2.56
C SER A 467 -14.96 42.76 2.85
N LYS A 468 -15.14 41.60 2.21
CA LYS A 468 -16.30 40.72 2.43
C LYS A 468 -16.20 39.89 3.71
N ILE A 469 -14.99 39.45 4.07
CA ILE A 469 -14.71 38.82 5.37
C ILE A 469 -14.82 39.85 6.48
N VAL A 470 -14.22 41.03 6.32
CA VAL A 470 -14.29 42.11 7.31
C VAL A 470 -15.72 42.63 7.43
N SER A 471 -16.50 42.72 6.36
CA SER A 471 -17.93 43.07 6.45
C SER A 471 -18.75 41.95 7.09
N PHE A 472 -18.43 40.68 6.84
CA PHE A 472 -19.04 39.54 7.52
C PHE A 472 -18.76 39.54 9.04
N PHE A 473 -17.54 39.93 9.46
CA PHE A 473 -17.19 40.09 10.88
C PHE A 473 -17.66 41.42 11.50
N LYS A 474 -17.86 42.48 10.70
CA LYS A 474 -18.44 43.76 11.17
C LYS A 474 -19.97 43.74 11.28
N LEU A 475 -20.65 42.72 10.74
CA LEU A 475 -22.10 42.52 10.88
C LEU A 475 -22.53 41.87 12.21
N LYS A 476 -21.63 41.80 13.20
CA LYS A 476 -21.90 41.24 14.54
C LYS A 476 -21.53 42.19 15.69
N LYS A 477 -21.85 43.48 15.55
CA LYS A 477 -21.89 44.41 16.68
C LYS A 477 -23.23 45.12 16.75
#